data_AF-A0A7J3A7B1-F1
#
_entry.id   AF-A0A7J3A7B1-F1
#
_cell.length_a   1.000
_cell.length_b   1.000
_cell.length_c   1.000
_cell.angle_alpha   90.00
_cell.angle_beta   90.00
_cell.angle_gamma   90.00
#
_symmetry.space_group_name_H-M   'P 1'
#
loop_
_entity.id
_entity.type
_entity.pdbx_description
1 polymer ?
#
loop_
_entity_poly.entity_id
_entity_poly.type
_entity_poly.pdbx_seq_one_letter_code
_entity_poly.pdbx_strand_id
1 'polypeptide(L)'
;MKNDSVEDAAFILYIIPILLNGGYGLWKWVTWGADLAALQQVYINLTREPVIFLAGLITVCLAVVLDARYLSPIEDVDRRVTRLAVFCFITSLIIALISTGFNLSSGLTLFLQGRYALIFPALLMVLSFLFRVRGLSSTSFKSGGRWLSLLLLLISPLTLYLLWRLGVVWYAVFAVPLLLVIASLALMIRS
;
A
#
# COMPACT_ATOMS: atom_id res chain seq x y z
N MET A 1 25.05 14.32 -5.40
CA MET A 1 24.52 14.37 -6.79
C MET A 1 23.80 13.10 -7.22
N LYS A 2 24.39 11.89 -7.21
CA LYS A 2 23.66 10.67 -7.65
C LYS A 2 22.64 10.16 -6.62
N ASN A 3 22.86 10.40 -5.33
CA ASN A 3 21.96 9.99 -4.26
C ASN A 3 20.73 10.90 -4.15
N ASP A 4 20.92 12.22 -4.31
CA ASP A 4 19.83 13.21 -4.19
C ASP A 4 18.69 12.96 -5.20
N SER A 5 19.01 12.67 -6.46
CA SER A 5 18.00 12.32 -7.47
C SER A 5 17.26 11.01 -7.19
N VAL A 6 17.90 10.05 -6.52
CA VAL A 6 17.25 8.80 -6.14
C VAL A 6 16.34 9.03 -4.94
N GLU A 7 16.71 9.94 -4.02
CA GLU A 7 15.88 10.32 -2.87
C GLU A 7 14.59 10.98 -3.33
N ASP A 8 14.71 11.94 -4.24
CA ASP A 8 13.56 12.61 -4.84
C ASP A 8 12.65 11.62 -5.56
N ALA A 9 13.23 10.66 -6.30
CA ALA A 9 12.47 9.62 -6.98
C ALA A 9 11.71 8.72 -5.99
N ALA A 10 12.36 8.25 -4.92
CA ALA A 10 11.72 7.43 -3.89
C ALA A 10 10.60 8.21 -3.17
N PHE A 11 10.83 9.49 -2.86
CA PHE A 11 9.83 10.36 -2.26
C PHE A 11 8.59 10.55 -3.16
N ILE A 12 8.80 10.81 -4.45
CA ILE A 12 7.71 10.91 -5.43
C ILE A 12 6.91 9.60 -5.48
N LEU A 13 7.59 8.45 -5.48
CA LEU A 13 6.93 7.14 -5.53
C LEU A 13 6.04 6.88 -4.30
N TYR A 14 6.40 7.35 -3.11
CA TYR A 14 5.52 7.27 -1.93
C TYR A 14 4.29 8.18 -1.99
N ILE A 15 4.35 9.26 -2.77
CA ILE A 15 3.25 10.21 -2.93
C ILE A 15 2.24 9.74 -3.99
N ILE A 16 2.69 8.99 -5.00
CA ILE A 16 1.82 8.52 -6.10
C ILE A 16 0.53 7.83 -5.63
N PRO A 17 0.52 6.92 -4.63
CA PRO A 17 -0.73 6.31 -4.15
C PRO A 17 -1.74 7.35 -3.68
N ILE A 18 -1.28 8.43 -3.04
CA ILE A 18 -2.13 9.52 -2.58
C ILE A 18 -2.66 10.30 -3.77
N LEU A 19 -1.80 10.64 -4.74
CA LEU A 19 -2.21 11.37 -5.95
C LEU A 19 -3.18 10.56 -6.82
N LEU A 20 -2.97 9.25 -6.96
CA LEU A 20 -3.86 8.38 -7.71
C LEU A 20 -5.24 8.32 -7.05
N ASN A 21 -5.29 8.06 -5.73
CA ASN A 21 -6.56 7.97 -5.02
C ASN A 21 -7.27 9.32 -4.94
N GLY A 22 -6.54 10.39 -4.58
CA GLY A 22 -7.08 11.74 -4.46
C GLY A 22 -7.51 12.31 -5.81
N GLY A 23 -6.65 12.21 -6.82
CA GLY A 23 -6.94 12.72 -8.16
C GLY A 23 -8.09 12.00 -8.85
N TYR A 24 -8.09 10.66 -8.83
CA TYR A 24 -9.19 9.88 -9.41
C TYR A 24 -10.49 10.04 -8.61
N GLY A 25 -10.40 10.11 -7.28
CA GLY A 25 -11.54 10.35 -6.40
C GLY A 25 -12.19 11.72 -6.64
N LEU A 26 -11.38 12.79 -6.67
CA LEU A 26 -11.86 14.14 -6.95
C LEU A 26 -12.49 14.26 -8.35
N TRP A 27 -11.84 13.69 -9.35
CA TRP A 27 -12.39 13.65 -10.71
C TRP A 27 -13.76 12.98 -10.72
N LYS A 28 -13.89 11.79 -10.13
CA LYS A 28 -15.16 11.05 -10.07
C LYS A 28 -16.23 11.83 -9.33
N TRP A 29 -15.87 12.48 -8.23
CA TRP A 29 -16.80 13.25 -7.42
C TRP A 29 -17.36 14.45 -8.19
N VAL A 30 -16.50 15.20 -8.88
CA VAL A 30 -16.93 16.31 -9.74
C VAL A 30 -17.81 15.81 -10.89
N THR A 31 -17.46 14.69 -11.53
CA THR A 31 -18.27 14.15 -12.64
C THR A 31 -19.63 13.60 -12.22
N TRP A 32 -19.81 13.27 -10.93
CA TRP A 32 -21.05 12.69 -10.40
C TRP A 32 -21.94 13.69 -9.68
N GLY A 33 -21.63 14.98 -9.75
CA GLY A 33 -22.49 16.06 -9.24
C GLY A 33 -21.98 16.77 -7.99
N ALA A 34 -20.80 16.40 -7.47
CA ALA A 34 -20.12 17.08 -6.37
C ALA A 34 -20.94 17.23 -5.06
N ASP A 35 -21.89 16.32 -4.80
CA ASP A 35 -22.69 16.29 -3.58
C ASP A 35 -22.21 15.18 -2.61
N LEU A 36 -22.83 15.10 -1.44
CA LEU A 36 -22.48 14.10 -0.41
C LEU A 36 -22.82 12.67 -0.84
N ALA A 37 -23.91 12.49 -1.59
CA ALA A 37 -24.32 11.19 -2.11
C ALA A 37 -23.31 10.68 -3.15
N ALA A 38 -22.86 11.53 -4.07
CA ALA A 38 -21.78 11.23 -5.00
C ALA A 38 -20.49 10.93 -4.24
N LEU A 39 -20.15 11.69 -3.19
CA LEU A 39 -18.93 11.44 -2.41
C LEU A 39 -18.94 10.05 -1.76
N GLN A 40 -20.09 9.62 -1.23
CA GLN A 40 -20.27 8.28 -0.67
C GLN A 40 -20.09 7.19 -1.75
N GLN A 41 -20.67 7.38 -2.93
CA GLN A 41 -20.50 6.45 -4.06
C GLN A 41 -19.06 6.41 -4.58
N VAL A 42 -18.39 7.56 -4.62
CA VAL A 42 -16.97 7.66 -5.00
C VAL A 42 -16.10 6.92 -4.00
N TYR A 43 -16.34 7.11 -2.69
CA TYR A 43 -15.61 6.40 -1.65
C TYR A 43 -15.73 4.88 -1.83
N ILE A 44 -16.95 4.36 -2.01
CA ILE A 44 -17.17 2.92 -2.20
C ILE A 44 -16.50 2.43 -3.49
N ASN A 45 -16.61 3.18 -4.59
CA ASN A 45 -15.97 2.80 -5.84
C ASN A 45 -14.45 2.78 -5.72
N LEU A 46 -13.86 3.86 -5.19
CA LEU A 46 -12.42 4.03 -5.07
C LEU A 46 -11.80 2.98 -4.14
N THR A 47 -12.40 2.77 -2.97
CA THR A 47 -11.89 1.82 -1.97
C THR A 47 -12.15 0.36 -2.32
N ARG A 48 -12.87 0.10 -3.42
CA ARG A 48 -13.06 -1.24 -4.00
C ARG A 48 -12.45 -1.37 -5.39
N GLU A 49 -11.80 -0.32 -5.90
CA GLU A 49 -11.13 -0.35 -7.18
C GLU A 49 -9.77 -1.04 -7.01
N PRO A 50 -9.57 -2.20 -7.65
CA PRO A 50 -8.37 -2.98 -7.41
C PRO A 50 -7.14 -2.54 -8.22
N VAL A 51 -7.32 -1.91 -9.38
CA VAL A 51 -6.26 -1.37 -10.24
C VAL A 51 -5.53 -0.20 -9.56
N ILE A 52 -6.27 0.73 -8.95
CA ILE A 52 -5.73 1.88 -8.20
C ILE A 52 -5.00 1.39 -6.96
N PHE A 53 -5.57 0.41 -6.27
CA PHE A 53 -4.92 -0.27 -5.15
C PHE A 53 -3.58 -0.91 -5.57
N LEU A 54 -3.56 -1.70 -6.64
CA LEU A 54 -2.33 -2.32 -7.16
C LEU A 54 -1.31 -1.31 -7.61
N ALA A 55 -1.75 -0.31 -8.37
CA ALA A 55 -0.88 0.74 -8.86
C ALA A 55 -0.17 1.39 -7.68
N GLY A 56 -0.92 1.85 -6.67
CA GLY A 56 -0.37 2.44 -5.46
C GLY A 56 0.59 1.50 -4.71
N LEU A 57 0.25 0.22 -4.60
CA LEU A 57 1.09 -0.74 -3.88
C LEU A 57 2.40 -1.04 -4.61
N ILE A 58 2.36 -1.18 -5.93
CA ILE A 58 3.55 -1.32 -6.77
C ILE A 58 4.45 -0.10 -6.60
N THR A 59 3.90 1.12 -6.58
CA THR A 59 4.69 2.33 -6.40
C THR A 59 5.39 2.36 -5.04
N VAL A 60 4.69 1.99 -3.96
CA VAL A 60 5.30 1.91 -2.63
C VAL A 60 6.39 0.84 -2.58
N CYS A 61 6.15 -0.33 -3.18
CA CYS A 61 7.19 -1.37 -3.26
C CYS A 61 8.44 -0.88 -4.00
N LEU A 62 8.27 -0.17 -5.12
CA LEU A 62 9.38 0.43 -5.87
C LEU A 62 10.12 1.49 -5.03
N ALA A 63 9.37 2.33 -4.30
CA ALA A 63 9.94 3.33 -3.40
C ALA A 63 10.81 2.69 -2.32
N VAL A 64 10.29 1.64 -1.67
CA VAL A 64 10.98 0.86 -0.63
C VAL A 64 12.23 0.18 -1.19
N VAL A 65 12.18 -0.36 -2.41
CA VAL A 65 13.35 -0.97 -3.06
C VAL A 65 14.43 0.07 -3.34
N LEU A 66 14.08 1.27 -3.80
CA LEU A 66 15.05 2.34 -4.03
C LEU A 66 15.67 2.84 -2.72
N ASP A 67 14.83 3.07 -1.70
CA ASP A 67 15.26 3.49 -0.37
C ASP A 67 16.24 2.50 0.25
N ALA A 68 15.87 1.22 0.26
CA ALA A 68 16.69 0.15 0.82
C ALA A 68 18.01 -0.09 0.05
N ARG A 69 18.09 0.33 -1.23
CA ARG A 69 19.26 0.09 -2.08
C ARG A 69 20.26 1.24 -2.09
N TYR A 70 19.80 2.48 -1.98
CA TYR A 70 20.61 3.64 -2.35
C TYR A 70 20.69 4.76 -1.31
N LEU A 71 19.78 4.82 -0.35
CA LEU A 71 19.50 6.09 0.33
C LEU A 71 19.65 6.07 1.83
N SER A 72 18.98 5.14 2.52
CA SER A 72 18.66 5.36 3.93
C SER A 72 18.85 4.10 4.79
N PRO A 73 19.23 4.27 6.07
CA PRO A 73 19.14 3.20 7.03
C PRO A 73 17.68 2.75 7.14
N ILE A 74 17.47 1.45 7.36
CA ILE A 74 16.12 0.83 7.33
C ILE A 74 15.14 1.47 8.31
N GLU A 75 15.61 2.09 9.40
CA GLU A 75 14.76 2.85 10.34
C GLU A 75 14.02 4.02 9.69
N ASP A 76 14.63 4.70 8.71
CA ASP A 76 13.99 5.82 8.04
C ASP A 76 12.92 5.34 7.03
N VAL A 77 13.17 4.18 6.39
CA VAL A 77 12.21 3.51 5.50
C VAL A 77 10.98 3.07 6.29
N ASP A 78 11.19 2.44 7.44
CA ASP A 78 10.12 2.04 8.37
C ASP A 78 9.23 3.23 8.77
N ARG A 79 9.84 4.34 9.17
CA ARG A 79 9.12 5.57 9.54
C ARG A 79 8.35 6.20 8.38
N ARG A 80 8.89 6.16 7.14
CA ARG A 80 8.23 6.69 5.95
C ARG A 80 7.00 5.84 5.58
N VAL A 81 7.17 4.51 5.54
CA VAL A 81 6.07 3.56 5.26
C VAL A 81 4.99 3.62 6.35
N THR A 82 5.35 3.71 7.63
CA THR A 82 4.40 3.83 8.74
C THR A 82 3.60 5.13 8.64
N ARG A 83 4.25 6.27 8.38
CA ARG A 83 3.57 7.55 8.22
C ARG A 83 2.59 7.51 7.04
N LEU A 84 2.98 6.89 5.93
CA LEU A 84 2.08 6.71 4.78
C LEU A 84 0.88 5.85 5.15
N ALA A 85 1.09 4.72 5.85
CA ALA A 85 0.01 3.85 6.31
C ALA A 85 -1.00 4.59 7.20
N VAL A 86 -0.51 5.30 8.21
CA VAL A 86 -1.33 6.10 9.12
C VAL A 86 -2.06 7.21 8.37
N PHE A 87 -1.38 7.90 7.46
CA PHE A 87 -1.98 8.94 6.65
C PHE A 87 -3.12 8.39 5.78
N CYS A 88 -2.92 7.30 5.06
CA CYS A 88 -3.95 6.65 4.25
C CYS A 88 -5.14 6.16 5.10
N PHE A 89 -4.88 5.63 6.29
CA PHE A 89 -5.92 5.16 7.20
C PHE A 89 -6.79 6.33 7.70
N ILE A 90 -6.15 7.38 8.22
CA ILE A 90 -6.85 8.55 8.77
C ILE A 90 -7.62 9.30 7.68
N THR A 91 -6.99 9.53 6.52
CA THR A 91 -7.66 10.23 5.41
C THR A 91 -8.88 9.46 4.91
N SER A 92 -8.78 8.14 4.78
CA SER A 92 -9.92 7.29 4.43
C SER A 92 -11.06 7.38 5.45
N LEU A 93 -10.75 7.37 6.75
CA LEU A 93 -11.75 7.52 7.82
C LEU A 93 -12.43 8.89 7.77
N ILE A 94 -11.66 9.96 7.56
CA ILE A 94 -12.19 11.33 7.44
C ILE A 94 -13.13 11.44 6.24
N ILE A 95 -12.73 10.91 5.07
CA ILE A 95 -13.58 10.97 3.87
C ILE A 95 -14.87 10.17 4.08
N ALA A 96 -14.81 9.01 4.73
CA ALA A 96 -16.00 8.24 5.08
C ALA A 96 -16.94 9.03 6.00
N LEU A 97 -16.41 9.71 7.03
CA LEU A 97 -17.20 10.56 7.92
C LEU A 97 -17.80 11.77 7.20
N ILE A 98 -17.03 12.46 6.36
CA ILE A 98 -17.54 13.59 5.58
C ILE A 98 -18.69 13.14 4.67
N SER A 99 -18.53 12.00 4.00
CA SER A 99 -19.55 11.49 3.07
C SER A 99 -20.87 11.11 3.75
N THR A 100 -20.87 10.87 5.06
CA THR A 100 -22.08 10.59 5.85
C THR A 100 -22.55 11.77 6.70
N GLY A 101 -22.02 12.98 6.44
CA GLY A 101 -22.37 14.17 7.21
C GLY A 101 -21.96 14.09 8.69
N PHE A 102 -20.82 13.45 8.97
CA PHE A 102 -20.29 13.20 10.32
C PHE A 102 -21.15 12.31 11.21
N ASN A 103 -22.06 11.51 10.63
CA ASN A 103 -22.74 10.47 11.39
C ASN A 103 -21.75 9.34 11.73
N LEU A 104 -21.42 9.21 13.02
CA LEU A 104 -20.37 8.28 13.49
C LEU A 104 -20.68 6.81 13.12
N SER A 105 -21.93 6.37 13.33
CA SER A 105 -22.35 5.00 13.04
C SER A 105 -22.30 4.70 11.54
N SER A 106 -22.86 5.59 10.72
CA SER A 106 -22.90 5.41 9.28
C SER A 106 -21.52 5.58 8.64
N GLY A 107 -20.71 6.50 9.13
CA GLY A 107 -19.35 6.73 8.67
C GLY A 107 -18.42 5.55 8.99
N LEU A 108 -18.54 4.97 10.19
CA LEU A 108 -17.74 3.81 10.58
C LEU A 108 -18.14 2.57 9.76
N THR A 109 -19.44 2.34 9.55
CA THR A 109 -19.91 1.23 8.70
C THR A 109 -19.46 1.40 7.27
N LEU A 110 -19.51 2.61 6.71
CA LEU A 110 -19.00 2.92 5.38
C LEU A 110 -17.49 2.70 5.27
N PHE A 111 -16.73 3.16 6.26
CA PHE A 111 -15.27 2.96 6.34
C PHE A 111 -14.92 1.47 6.34
N LEU A 112 -15.62 0.67 7.14
CA LEU A 112 -15.42 -0.79 7.20
C LEU A 112 -15.82 -1.50 5.90
N GLN A 113 -16.71 -0.92 5.11
CA GLN A 113 -17.06 -1.42 3.78
C GLN A 113 -16.00 -1.09 2.71
N GLY A 114 -15.10 -0.14 3.00
CA GLY A 114 -13.99 0.27 2.16
C GLY A 114 -12.83 -0.73 2.22
N ARG A 115 -12.97 -1.85 1.49
CA ARG A 115 -12.05 -3.00 1.54
C ARG A 115 -10.57 -2.62 1.41
N TYR A 116 -10.20 -1.94 0.33
CA TYR A 116 -8.80 -1.57 0.09
C TYR A 116 -8.33 -0.40 0.94
N ALA A 117 -9.26 0.40 1.48
CA ALA A 117 -8.96 1.44 2.46
C ALA A 117 -8.43 0.88 3.79
N LEU A 118 -8.80 -0.35 4.15
CA LEU A 118 -8.27 -1.06 5.32
C LEU A 118 -7.05 -1.91 4.96
N ILE A 119 -7.14 -2.66 3.85
CA ILE A 119 -6.10 -3.61 3.44
C ILE A 119 -4.80 -2.88 3.11
N PHE A 120 -4.86 -1.73 2.44
CA PHE A 120 -3.66 -1.00 2.02
C PHE A 120 -2.82 -0.50 3.23
N PRO A 121 -3.37 0.27 4.19
CA PRO A 121 -2.64 0.62 5.41
C PRO A 121 -2.15 -0.59 6.21
N ALA A 122 -2.96 -1.65 6.31
CA ALA A 122 -2.56 -2.86 7.04
C ALA A 122 -1.35 -3.54 6.40
N LEU A 123 -1.32 -3.64 5.07
CA LEU A 123 -0.16 -4.18 4.34
C LEU A 123 1.08 -3.32 4.54
N LEU A 124 0.94 -1.99 4.51
CA LEU A 124 2.05 -1.08 4.78
C LEU A 124 2.57 -1.21 6.22
N MET A 125 1.68 -1.37 7.21
CA MET A 125 2.08 -1.61 8.61
C MET A 125 2.79 -2.95 8.77
N VAL A 126 2.31 -4.02 8.12
CA VAL A 126 3.01 -5.31 8.12
C VAL A 126 4.39 -5.16 7.49
N LEU A 127 4.49 -4.44 6.38
CA LEU A 127 5.75 -4.16 5.71
C LEU A 127 6.73 -3.40 6.62
N SER A 128 6.26 -2.36 7.29
CA SER A 128 7.00 -1.60 8.32
C SER A 128 7.47 -2.50 9.47
N PHE A 129 6.57 -3.27 10.08
CA PHE A 129 6.89 -4.18 11.18
C PHE A 129 7.99 -5.18 10.80
N LEU A 130 7.93 -5.71 9.58
CA LEU A 130 8.95 -6.61 9.04
C LEU A 130 10.33 -5.94 8.92
N PHE A 131 10.37 -4.67 8.53
CA PHE A 131 11.62 -3.89 8.51
C PHE A 131 12.17 -3.64 9.91
N ARG A 132 11.29 -3.34 10.88
CA ARG A 132 11.65 -3.01 12.27
C ARG A 132 12.15 -4.21 13.06
N VAL A 133 11.48 -5.36 12.96
CA VAL A 133 11.83 -6.57 13.72
C VAL A 133 13.20 -7.13 13.32
N ARG A 134 13.64 -6.88 12.09
CA ARG A 134 14.74 -7.65 11.51
C ARG A 134 16.04 -6.92 11.25
N GLY A 135 16.21 -5.70 11.79
CA GLY A 135 17.48 -4.98 11.86
C GLY A 135 18.40 -5.31 10.69
N LEU A 136 17.98 -4.94 9.47
CA LEU A 136 18.62 -5.24 8.18
C LEU A 136 20.01 -4.57 8.11
N SER A 137 20.93 -4.94 8.99
CA SER A 137 22.23 -4.32 9.08
C SER A 137 23.08 -4.74 7.88
N SER A 138 23.32 -3.77 7.01
CA SER A 138 24.65 -3.43 6.49
C SER A 138 25.40 -4.41 5.57
N THR A 139 24.97 -5.64 5.30
CA THR A 139 25.82 -6.55 4.51
C THR A 139 25.24 -6.92 3.14
N SER A 140 25.82 -6.27 2.11
CA SER A 140 26.03 -6.71 0.73
C SER A 140 24.83 -7.29 -0.07
N PHE A 141 24.36 -6.53 -1.05
CA PHE A 141 23.39 -6.93 -2.08
C PHE A 141 23.96 -7.84 -3.20
N LYS A 142 25.07 -8.56 -2.98
CA LYS A 142 25.70 -9.39 -4.02
C LYS A 142 25.01 -10.74 -4.29
N SER A 143 24.03 -11.17 -3.51
CA SER A 143 23.39 -12.47 -3.67
C SER A 143 22.07 -12.37 -4.45
N GLY A 144 21.92 -13.17 -5.51
CA GLY A 144 20.72 -13.24 -6.34
C GLY A 144 19.44 -13.61 -5.57
N GLY A 145 19.57 -14.21 -4.37
CA GLY A 145 18.43 -14.52 -3.50
C GLY A 145 17.69 -13.29 -2.96
N ARG A 146 18.39 -12.17 -2.76
CA ARG A 146 17.79 -10.90 -2.32
C ARG A 146 17.01 -10.17 -3.41
N TRP A 147 17.31 -10.46 -4.68
CA TRP A 147 16.53 -9.97 -5.82
C TRP A 147 15.25 -10.78 -5.99
N LEU A 148 15.35 -12.10 -5.80
CA LEU A 148 14.20 -13.01 -5.81
C LEU A 148 13.22 -12.70 -4.68
N SER A 149 13.71 -12.35 -3.49
CA SER A 149 12.87 -11.95 -2.37
C SER A 149 12.10 -10.66 -2.64
N LEU A 150 12.75 -9.65 -3.21
CA LEU A 150 12.09 -8.39 -3.59
C LEU A 150 11.03 -8.62 -4.68
N LEU A 151 11.32 -9.47 -5.67
CA LEU A 151 10.33 -9.90 -6.67
C LEU A 151 9.14 -10.61 -6.02
N LEU A 152 9.37 -11.56 -5.12
CA LEU A 152 8.30 -12.28 -4.41
C LEU A 152 7.45 -11.35 -3.55
N LEU A 153 8.06 -10.32 -2.95
CA LEU A 153 7.36 -9.28 -2.20
C LEU A 153 6.47 -8.42 -3.10
N LEU A 154 6.92 -8.14 -4.32
CA LEU A 154 6.17 -7.41 -5.36
C LEU A 154 5.06 -8.28 -5.99
N ILE A 155 5.30 -9.58 -6.13
CA ILE A 155 4.36 -10.55 -6.70
C ILE A 155 3.25 -10.90 -5.72
N SER A 156 3.51 -10.86 -4.41
CA SER A 156 2.50 -11.11 -3.37
C SER A 156 1.21 -10.28 -3.56
N PRO A 157 1.25 -8.94 -3.63
CA PRO A 157 0.04 -8.17 -3.85
C PRO A 157 -0.60 -8.39 -5.22
N LEU A 158 0.20 -8.73 -6.24
CA LEU A 158 -0.30 -9.10 -7.56
C LEU A 158 -1.12 -10.40 -7.51
N THR A 159 -0.64 -11.39 -6.75
CA THR A 159 -1.36 -12.65 -6.55
C THR A 159 -2.62 -12.47 -5.73
N LEU A 160 -2.62 -11.54 -4.75
CA LEU A 160 -3.82 -11.20 -3.99
C LEU A 160 -4.93 -10.73 -4.93
N TYR A 161 -4.57 -9.81 -5.85
CA TYR A 161 -5.50 -9.31 -6.86
C TYR A 161 -5.99 -10.40 -7.82
N LEU A 162 -5.07 -11.21 -8.37
CA LEU A 162 -5.40 -12.26 -9.33
C LEU A 162 -6.32 -13.32 -8.72
N LEU A 163 -5.99 -13.81 -7.51
CA LEU A 163 -6.80 -14.80 -6.79
C LEU A 163 -8.18 -14.25 -6.46
N TRP A 164 -8.25 -12.96 -6.07
CA TRP A 164 -9.54 -12.31 -5.83
C TRP A 164 -10.39 -12.18 -7.10
N ARG A 165 -9.78 -11.77 -8.21
CA ARG A 165 -10.48 -11.60 -9.51
C ARG A 165 -10.97 -12.92 -10.08
N LEU A 166 -10.25 -14.01 -9.81
CA LEU A 166 -10.64 -15.36 -10.20
C LEU A 166 -11.74 -15.95 -9.30
N GLY A 167 -12.24 -15.21 -8.31
CA GLY A 167 -13.30 -15.67 -7.41
C GLY A 167 -12.85 -16.79 -6.48
N VAL A 168 -11.54 -16.88 -6.22
CA VAL A 168 -10.97 -17.91 -5.34
C VAL A 168 -11.42 -17.67 -3.90
N VAL A 169 -11.57 -18.75 -3.14
CA VAL A 169 -12.10 -18.71 -1.77
C VAL A 169 -11.28 -17.76 -0.90
N TRP A 170 -11.97 -16.97 -0.06
CA TRP A 170 -11.40 -15.85 0.70
C TRP A 170 -10.12 -16.20 1.46
N TYR A 171 -10.04 -17.38 2.10
CA TYR A 171 -8.84 -17.80 2.83
C TYR A 171 -7.62 -17.99 1.92
N ALA A 172 -7.80 -18.48 0.68
CA ALA A 172 -6.71 -18.68 -0.27
C ALA A 172 -6.24 -17.36 -0.90
N VAL A 173 -7.15 -16.40 -1.06
CA VAL A 173 -6.78 -15.04 -1.52
C VAL A 173 -5.84 -14.35 -0.54
N PHE A 174 -5.98 -14.59 0.76
CA PHE A 174 -5.06 -14.03 1.76
C PHE A 174 -3.87 -14.93 2.05
N ALA A 175 -4.04 -16.26 2.06
CA ALA A 175 -2.97 -17.19 2.40
C ALA A 175 -1.83 -17.22 1.37
N VAL A 176 -2.13 -17.18 0.08
CA VAL A 176 -1.10 -17.28 -0.98
C VAL A 176 -0.20 -16.04 -1.03
N PRO A 177 -0.71 -14.80 -1.02
CA PRO A 177 0.13 -13.60 -0.92
C PRO A 177 0.95 -13.56 0.37
N LEU A 178 0.37 -14.03 1.47
CA LEU A 178 1.04 -14.06 2.76
C LEU A 178 2.16 -15.11 2.78
N LEU A 179 1.96 -16.28 2.16
CA LEU A 179 3.01 -17.26 1.91
C LEU A 179 4.10 -16.73 0.98
N LEU A 180 3.76 -15.94 -0.04
CA LEU A 180 4.75 -15.32 -0.93
C LEU A 180 5.56 -14.24 -0.21
N VAL A 181 4.96 -13.50 0.71
CA VAL A 181 5.68 -12.59 1.62
C VAL A 181 6.57 -13.40 2.55
N ILE A 182 6.09 -14.49 3.15
CA ILE A 182 6.92 -15.36 4.00
C ILE A 182 8.08 -15.97 3.21
N ALA A 183 7.84 -16.44 1.98
CA ALA A 183 8.84 -17.05 1.12
C ALA A 183 9.86 -16.02 0.60
N SER A 184 9.39 -14.83 0.20
CA SER A 184 10.21 -13.65 -0.06
C SER A 184 11.17 -13.42 1.10
N LEU A 185 10.62 -13.28 2.30
CA LEU A 185 11.39 -13.02 3.51
C LEU A 185 12.34 -14.18 3.80
N ALA A 186 11.92 -15.44 3.63
CA ALA A 186 12.75 -16.63 3.85
C ALA A 186 13.95 -16.70 2.89
N LEU A 187 13.76 -16.32 1.64
CA LEU A 187 14.84 -16.19 0.65
C LEU A 187 15.78 -15.05 0.99
N MET A 188 15.25 -13.95 1.52
CA MET A 188 16.01 -12.80 2.00
C MET A 188 16.86 -13.13 3.24
N ILE A 189 16.49 -14.15 4.03
CA ILE A 189 17.27 -14.67 5.17
C ILE A 189 18.48 -15.50 4.70
N ARG A 190 18.31 -16.28 3.62
CA ARG A 190 19.31 -17.26 3.15
C ARG A 190 20.35 -16.68 2.20
N SER A 191 20.15 -15.46 1.73
CA SER A 191 20.95 -14.78 0.70
C SER A 191 21.85 -13.71 1.29
#